data_AF-A0A9D2RCZ9-F1
#
_entry.id   AF-A0A9D2RCZ9-F1
#
_cell.length_a   1.000
_cell.length_b   1.000
_cell.length_c   1.000
_cell.angle_alpha   90.00
_cell.angle_beta   90.00
_cell.angle_gamma   90.00
#
_symmetry.space_group_name_H-M   'P 1'
#
loop_
_entity.id
_entity.type
_entity.pdbx_description
1 polymer ?
#
loop_
_entity_poly.entity_id
_entity_poly.type
_entity_poly.pdbx_seq_one_letter_code
_entity_poly.pdbx_strand_id
1 'polypeptide(L)'
;MEQLKISELYSDLSKTLAKELLEGKTYPWEVLPCISEFIVKLGNTLSEEEYEKKGENVWIAKSAKVAPTAYINGPAIIGKDAEVRHCAFIRGNALVGEGAVVGNSTELKNVILFDKV
;
A
#
# COMPACT_ATOMS: atom_id res chain seq x y z
N MET A 1 22.29 21.36 -2.74
CA MET A 1 21.91 20.34 -1.74
C MET A 1 21.80 19.03 -2.50
N GLU A 2 22.54 18.00 -2.11
CA GLU A 2 22.46 16.69 -2.76
C GLU A 2 21.08 16.07 -2.48
N GLN A 3 20.44 15.51 -3.51
CA GLN A 3 19.11 14.92 -3.39
C GLN A 3 19.24 13.46 -2.96
N LEU A 4 18.50 13.05 -1.92
CA LEU A 4 18.52 11.68 -1.40
C LEU A 4 17.90 10.69 -2.40
N LYS A 5 18.66 9.65 -2.74
CA LYS A 5 18.23 8.56 -3.62
C LYS A 5 17.46 7.50 -2.83
N ILE A 6 16.66 6.69 -3.54
CA ILE A 6 15.93 5.56 -2.94
C ILE A 6 16.89 4.60 -2.23
N SER A 7 18.03 4.30 -2.84
CA SER A 7 19.06 3.40 -2.28
C SER A 7 19.69 3.92 -0.99
N GLU A 8 19.61 5.22 -0.73
CA GLU A 8 20.16 5.86 0.47
C GLU A 8 19.10 6.00 1.57
N LEU A 9 17.82 6.10 1.19
CA LEU A 9 16.69 6.23 2.11
C LEU A 9 16.24 4.89 2.69
N TYR A 10 16.29 3.82 1.88
CA TYR A 10 15.77 2.51 2.26
C TYR A 10 16.87 1.46 2.16
N SER A 11 17.25 0.90 3.31
CA SER A 11 18.23 -0.19 3.39
C SER A 11 17.66 -1.56 3.05
N ASP A 12 16.34 -1.73 3.13
CA ASP A 12 15.65 -2.99 2.87
C ASP A 12 14.31 -2.77 2.15
N LEU A 13 14.33 -2.93 0.82
CA LEU A 13 13.13 -2.89 -0.01
C LEU A 13 12.32 -4.19 0.02
N SER A 14 12.78 -5.24 0.71
CA SER A 14 11.98 -6.46 0.91
C SER A 14 10.82 -6.25 1.88
N LYS A 15 10.81 -5.14 2.63
CA LYS A 15 9.75 -4.74 3.55
C LYS A 15 8.58 -4.02 2.88
N THR A 16 8.35 -4.28 1.60
CA THR A 16 7.21 -3.75 0.87
C THR A 16 6.96 -4.54 -0.40
N LEU A 17 5.69 -4.68 -0.77
CA LEU A 17 5.32 -5.19 -2.10
C LEU A 17 5.67 -4.20 -3.23
N ALA A 18 6.05 -2.95 -2.92
CA ALA A 18 6.47 -1.95 -3.92
C ALA A 18 7.94 -2.07 -4.35
N LYS A 19 8.64 -3.16 -4.01
CA LYS A 19 10.07 -3.34 -4.32
C LYS A 19 10.40 -3.07 -5.80
N GLU A 20 9.69 -3.74 -6.72
CA GLU A 20 9.89 -3.58 -8.18
C GLU A 20 9.74 -2.12 -8.62
N LEU A 21 8.76 -1.41 -8.06
CA LEU A 21 8.50 -0.02 -8.37
C LEU A 21 9.62 0.91 -7.89
N LEU A 22 10.11 0.68 -6.67
CA LEU A 22 11.15 1.48 -6.02
C LEU A 22 12.53 1.25 -6.67
N GLU A 23 12.87 0.00 -7.00
CA GLU A 23 14.13 -0.34 -7.69
C GLU A 23 14.18 0.24 -9.12
N GLY A 24 13.03 0.50 -9.74
CA GLY A 24 12.93 1.09 -11.07
C GLY A 24 13.16 2.60 -11.14
N LYS A 25 13.39 3.29 -10.01
CA LYS A 25 13.53 4.75 -9.93
C LYS A 25 14.80 5.16 -9.18
N THR A 26 15.27 6.39 -9.41
CA THR A 26 16.44 6.94 -8.70
C THR A 26 16.01 7.66 -7.44
N TYR A 27 14.94 8.45 -7.54
CA TYR A 27 14.45 9.32 -6.48
C TYR A 27 13.02 8.97 -6.05
N PRO A 28 12.69 9.08 -4.74
CA PRO A 28 11.40 8.65 -4.22
C PRO A 28 10.19 9.32 -4.87
N TRP A 29 10.29 10.62 -5.20
CA TRP A 29 9.16 11.35 -5.78
C TRP A 29 8.82 10.88 -7.20
N GLU A 30 9.75 10.26 -7.93
CA GLU A 30 9.50 9.70 -9.26
C GLU A 30 8.52 8.52 -9.23
N VAL A 31 8.31 7.95 -8.03
CA VAL A 31 7.40 6.82 -7.80
C VAL A 31 5.96 7.29 -7.66
N LEU A 32 5.74 8.48 -7.10
CA LEU A 32 4.40 9.03 -6.81
C LEU A 32 3.42 8.98 -7.98
N PRO A 33 3.77 9.36 -9.22
CA PRO A 33 2.85 9.27 -10.35
C PRO A 33 2.57 7.82 -10.79
N CYS A 34 3.43 6.87 -10.43
CA CYS A 34 3.36 5.47 -10.85
C CYS A 34 2.60 4.57 -9.87
N ILE A 35 2.29 5.03 -8.65
CA ILE A 35 1.66 4.21 -7.60
C ILE A 35 0.32 3.62 -8.08
N SER A 36 -0.51 4.42 -8.76
CA SER A 36 -1.85 4.00 -9.19
C SER A 36 -1.79 2.79 -10.14
N GLU A 37 -1.03 2.92 -11.23
CA GLU A 37 -0.86 1.86 -12.22
C GLU A 37 -0.19 0.63 -11.62
N PHE A 38 0.81 0.84 -10.76
CA PHE A 38 1.50 -0.25 -10.06
C PHE A 38 0.55 -1.06 -9.18
N ILE A 39 -0.31 -0.42 -8.38
CA ILE A 39 -1.27 -1.12 -7.52
C ILE A 39 -2.26 -1.93 -8.35
N VAL A 40 -2.73 -1.42 -9.49
CA VAL A 40 -3.61 -2.17 -10.40
C VAL A 40 -2.90 -3.39 -10.97
N LYS A 41 -1.67 -3.22 -11.48
CA LYS A 41 -0.85 -4.31 -12.02
C LYS A 41 -0.59 -5.38 -10.95
N LEU A 42 -0.11 -4.97 -9.78
CA LEU A 42 0.18 -5.86 -8.65
C LEU A 42 -1.09 -6.60 -8.19
N GLY A 43 -2.20 -5.87 -8.00
CA GLY A 43 -3.48 -6.44 -7.58
C GLY A 43 -3.95 -7.58 -8.48
N ASN A 44 -3.82 -7.44 -9.80
CA ASN A 44 -4.20 -8.48 -10.77
C ASN A 44 -3.34 -9.76 -10.70
N THR A 45 -2.25 -9.75 -9.93
CA THR A 45 -1.40 -10.94 -9.70
C THR A 45 -1.64 -11.61 -8.35
N LEU A 46 -2.47 -11.00 -7.48
CA LEU A 46 -2.74 -11.52 -6.14
C LEU A 46 -3.66 -12.74 -6.19
N SER A 47 -3.37 -13.73 -5.34
CA SER A 47 -4.20 -14.93 -5.20
C SER A 47 -5.53 -14.59 -4.52
N GLU A 48 -6.65 -14.98 -5.14
CA GLU A 48 -7.98 -14.88 -4.53
C GLU A 48 -8.18 -15.83 -3.34
N GLU A 49 -7.28 -16.79 -3.13
CA GLU A 49 -7.25 -17.61 -1.92
C GLU A 49 -6.80 -16.79 -0.71
N GLU A 50 -5.83 -15.89 -0.90
CA GLU A 50 -5.22 -15.08 0.16
C GLU A 50 -5.84 -13.67 0.27
N TYR A 51 -6.40 -13.14 -0.82
CA TYR A 51 -6.96 -11.80 -0.90
C TYR A 51 -8.42 -11.82 -1.36
N GLU A 52 -9.20 -10.89 -0.83
CA GLU A 52 -10.54 -10.56 -1.31
C GLU A 52 -10.47 -9.31 -2.18
N LYS A 53 -11.00 -9.37 -3.40
CA LYS A 53 -11.18 -8.20 -4.27
C LYS A 53 -12.53 -7.55 -3.97
N LYS A 54 -12.52 -6.30 -3.52
CA LYS A 54 -13.72 -5.48 -3.31
C LYS A 54 -13.81 -4.36 -4.33
N GLY A 55 -14.99 -4.14 -4.89
CA GLY A 55 -15.23 -3.08 -5.87
C GLY A 55 -14.21 -3.06 -7.02
N GLU A 56 -13.79 -1.87 -7.42
CA GLU A 56 -12.80 -1.68 -8.49
C GLU A 56 -11.38 -1.54 -7.90
N ASN A 57 -10.57 -2.58 -8.06
CA ASN A 57 -9.15 -2.61 -7.73
C ASN A 57 -8.81 -2.34 -6.24
N VAL A 58 -9.71 -2.67 -5.32
CA VAL A 58 -9.38 -2.77 -3.88
C VAL A 58 -9.14 -4.24 -3.55
N TRP A 59 -7.95 -4.54 -3.03
CA TRP A 59 -7.56 -5.88 -2.62
C TRP A 59 -7.25 -5.87 -1.13
N ILE A 60 -7.85 -6.78 -0.38
CA ILE A 60 -7.67 -6.86 1.07
C ILE A 60 -7.25 -8.29 1.40
N ALA A 61 -6.08 -8.45 2.03
CA ALA A 61 -5.67 -9.77 2.50
C ALA A 61 -6.72 -10.31 3.49
N LYS A 62 -7.09 -11.57 3.38
CA LYS A 62 -8.10 -12.19 4.25
C LYS A 62 -7.66 -12.23 5.72
N SER A 63 -6.36 -12.13 5.99
CA SER A 63 -5.82 -12.03 7.35
C SER A 63 -5.78 -10.60 7.89
N ALA A 64 -6.01 -9.57 7.06
CA ALA A 64 -6.08 -8.19 7.49
C ALA A 64 -7.35 -7.92 8.32
N LYS A 65 -7.23 -7.05 9.31
CA LYS A 65 -8.33 -6.61 10.16
C LYS A 65 -8.77 -5.23 9.72
N VAL A 66 -9.93 -5.15 9.05
CA VAL A 66 -10.50 -3.88 8.58
C VAL A 66 -11.76 -3.57 9.37
N ALA A 67 -11.78 -2.44 10.05
CA ALA A 67 -12.97 -1.97 10.78
C ALA A 67 -14.13 -1.73 9.79
N PRO A 68 -15.37 -2.13 10.12
CA PRO A 68 -16.53 -1.93 9.23
C PRO A 68 -16.81 -0.47 8.86
N THR A 69 -16.32 0.49 9.66
CA THR A 69 -16.47 1.93 9.42
C THR A 69 -15.32 2.54 8.64
N ALA A 70 -14.28 1.78 8.30
CA ALA A 70 -13.22 2.25 7.42
C ALA A 70 -13.76 2.38 6.00
N TYR A 71 -13.45 3.50 5.35
CA TYR A 71 -13.75 3.70 3.95
C TYR A 71 -12.48 3.52 3.11
N ILE A 72 -12.56 2.68 2.10
CA ILE A 72 -11.44 2.33 1.22
C ILE A 72 -11.88 2.52 -0.23
N ASN A 73 -11.40 3.58 -0.85
CA ASN A 73 -11.52 3.83 -2.28
C ASN A 73 -10.32 3.25 -3.03
N GLY A 74 -10.57 2.67 -4.21
CA GLY A 74 -9.55 2.06 -5.05
C GLY A 74 -8.78 3.07 -5.93
N PRO A 75 -7.65 2.64 -6.53
CA PRO A 75 -7.00 1.34 -6.32
C PRO A 75 -6.29 1.31 -4.96
N ALA A 76 -6.40 0.19 -4.24
CA ALA A 76 -5.72 0.01 -2.95
C ALA A 76 -5.39 -1.46 -2.71
N ILE A 77 -4.29 -1.72 -2.01
CA ILE A 77 -3.95 -3.05 -1.51
C ILE A 77 -3.70 -2.94 -0.01
N ILE A 78 -4.41 -3.77 0.77
CA ILE A 78 -4.20 -3.94 2.21
C ILE A 78 -3.49 -5.28 2.43
N GLY A 79 -2.24 -5.21 2.90
CA GLY A 79 -1.34 -6.35 3.11
C GLY A 79 -1.81 -7.32 4.19
N LYS A 80 -1.17 -8.50 4.23
CA LYS A 80 -1.45 -9.54 5.22
C LYS A 80 -1.28 -8.99 6.63
N ASP A 81 -2.16 -9.38 7.55
CA ASP A 81 -2.12 -9.03 8.97
C ASP A 81 -2.15 -7.52 9.29
N ALA A 82 -2.39 -6.66 8.29
CA ALA A 82 -2.53 -5.23 8.49
C ALA A 82 -3.79 -4.90 9.30
N GLU A 83 -3.75 -3.83 10.08
CA GLU A 83 -4.88 -3.35 10.87
C GLU A 83 -5.35 -1.99 10.36
N VAL A 84 -6.54 -1.93 9.75
CA VAL A 84 -7.20 -0.68 9.36
C VAL A 84 -8.30 -0.36 10.36
N ARG A 85 -8.06 0.65 11.21
CA ARG A 85 -8.94 0.99 12.32
C ARG A 85 -10.17 1.81 11.92
N HIS A 86 -11.07 1.97 12.87
CA HIS A 86 -12.33 2.69 12.69
C HIS A 86 -12.13 4.08 12.11
N CYS A 87 -13.03 4.46 11.19
CA CYS A 87 -13.06 5.77 10.54
C CYS A 87 -11.81 6.11 9.72
N ALA A 88 -10.92 5.15 9.43
CA ALA A 88 -9.85 5.38 8.46
C ALA A 88 -10.44 5.71 7.08
N PHE A 89 -9.83 6.68 6.39
CA PHE A 89 -10.28 7.19 5.11
C PHE A 89 -9.18 7.01 4.06
N ILE A 90 -9.20 5.88 3.36
CA ILE A 90 -8.24 5.59 2.30
C ILE A 90 -8.85 6.06 0.97
N ARG A 91 -8.27 7.11 0.37
CA ARG A 91 -8.80 7.78 -0.83
C ARG A 91 -8.38 7.13 -2.14
N GLY A 92 -7.50 6.15 -2.10
CA GLY A 92 -6.96 5.44 -3.26
C GLY A 92 -5.47 5.71 -3.47
N ASN A 93 -4.89 4.95 -4.41
CA ASN A 93 -3.46 4.82 -4.64
C ASN A 93 -2.70 4.49 -3.35
N ALA A 94 -3.23 3.56 -2.55
CA ALA A 94 -2.63 3.20 -1.27
C ALA A 94 -2.19 1.75 -1.26
N LEU A 95 -0.91 1.52 -1.01
CA LEU A 95 -0.36 0.21 -0.69
C LEU A 95 -0.03 0.18 0.80
N VAL A 96 -0.74 -0.65 1.57
CA VAL A 96 -0.51 -0.85 3.00
C VAL A 96 0.25 -2.16 3.19
N GLY A 97 1.44 -2.10 3.75
CA GLY A 97 2.33 -3.24 3.95
C GLY A 97 1.81 -4.29 4.93
N GLU A 98 2.47 -5.45 4.96
CA GLU A 98 2.16 -6.53 5.88
C GLU A 98 2.30 -6.09 7.33
N GLY A 99 1.29 -6.34 8.17
CA GLY A 99 1.31 -6.01 9.58
C GLY A 99 1.34 -4.51 9.90
N ALA A 100 1.15 -3.63 8.90
CA ALA A 100 1.09 -2.19 9.11
C ALA A 100 -0.23 -1.78 9.79
N VAL A 101 -0.20 -0.69 10.55
CA VAL A 101 -1.38 -0.17 11.27
C VAL A 101 -1.81 1.17 10.69
N VAL A 102 -2.99 1.19 10.06
CA VAL A 102 -3.68 2.44 9.71
C VAL A 102 -4.55 2.84 10.89
N GLY A 103 -4.14 3.91 11.56
CA GLY A 103 -4.75 4.42 12.79
C GLY A 103 -6.21 4.84 12.66
N ASN A 104 -6.86 5.06 13.80
CA ASN A 104 -8.22 5.59 13.84
C ASN A 104 -8.26 6.98 13.15
N SER A 105 -9.29 7.23 12.35
CA SER A 105 -9.51 8.52 11.67
C SER A 105 -8.30 9.00 10.83
N THR A 106 -7.46 8.07 10.37
CA THR A 106 -6.29 8.38 9.54
C THR A 106 -6.69 8.42 8.06
N GLU A 107 -6.24 9.46 7.35
CA GLU A 107 -6.44 9.58 5.90
C GLU A 107 -5.18 9.16 5.14
N LEU A 108 -5.36 8.31 4.12
CA LEU A 108 -4.29 7.91 3.20
C LEU A 108 -4.64 8.28 1.76
N LYS A 109 -3.66 8.80 1.02
CA LYS A 109 -3.77 9.05 -0.42
C LYS A 109 -2.39 8.97 -1.06
N ASN A 110 -2.28 8.20 -2.15
CA ASN A 110 -1.06 8.16 -2.97
C ASN A 110 0.21 7.83 -2.17
N VAL A 111 0.16 6.70 -1.46
CA VAL A 111 1.12 6.32 -0.42
C VAL A 111 1.52 4.85 -0.54
N ILE A 112 2.75 4.56 -0.09
CA ILE A 112 3.26 3.22 0.18
C ILE A 112 3.62 3.18 1.66
N LEU A 113 2.93 2.36 2.45
CA LEU A 113 3.35 2.00 3.79
C LEU A 113 4.12 0.68 3.70
N PHE A 114 5.30 0.66 4.32
CA PHE A 114 6.12 -0.54 4.41
C PHE A 114 5.52 -1.52 5.44
N ASP A 115 6.04 -2.73 5.49
CA ASP A 115 5.60 -3.74 6.43
C ASP A 115 5.89 -3.29 7.87
N LYS A 116 4.93 -3.53 8.77
CA LYS A 116 5.04 -3.35 10.23
C LYS A 116 5.36 -1.90 10.65
N VAL A 117 4.77 -0.92 9.97
CA VAL A 117 4.78 0.51 10.34
C VAL A 117 3.51 0.96 11.05
#